data_AF-A0A0F3GSY7-F1
#
_entry.id   AF-A0A0F3GSY7-F1
#
_cell.length_a   1.000
_cell.length_b   1.000
_cell.length_c   1.000
_cell.angle_alpha   90.00
_cell.angle_beta   90.00
_cell.angle_gamma   90.00
#
_symmetry.space_group_name_H-M   'P 1'
#
loop_
_entity.id
_entity.type
_entity.pdbx_description
1 polymer ?
#
loop_
_entity_poly.entity_id
_entity_poly.type
_entity_poly.pdbx_seq_one_letter_code
_entity_poly.pdbx_strand_id
1 'polypeptide(L)'
;MADSVYLETNALIDSILKGWYPELSDIIKKASGVSTSQYSKMEIKKGFLHKWVWLYNKAVRCKSFEDISLFISNLTSSPDRYYLGACVDAVSIFETYYSKNKPSELKEQYGDINEGEIRLNAFKSNLRTQIQLCFNTIATHVKETHNPMQCFKDLKAPFLEKEMFINKPLKCDESEDRCNITQYILDNKDDFEKILKQLEALEEKDKETKKRISSLKEILKLIKNDRPISNHHQNQGLCWDCSDAIHAVIPPRDSTLLTRNEWHFKPICEAIGLTN
;
A
#
# COMPACT_ATOMS: atom_id res chain seq x y z
N MET A 1 2.88 -24.77 -12.06
CA MET A 1 3.32 -23.39 -11.74
C MET A 1 2.35 -22.47 -12.45
N ALA A 2 1.90 -21.41 -11.79
CA ALA A 2 1.01 -20.41 -12.37
C ALA A 2 1.64 -19.78 -13.61
N ASP A 3 0.83 -19.52 -14.64
CA ASP A 3 1.30 -18.90 -15.87
C ASP A 3 1.45 -17.38 -15.71
N SER A 4 0.75 -16.76 -14.76
CA SER A 4 0.76 -15.31 -14.53
C SER A 4 1.01 -14.93 -13.06
N VAL A 5 1.37 -13.66 -12.83
CA VAL A 5 1.65 -13.10 -11.51
C VAL A 5 0.68 -11.94 -11.23
N TYR A 6 0.14 -11.91 -10.02
CA TYR A 6 -0.62 -10.79 -9.49
C TYR A 6 0.15 -10.10 -8.37
N LEU A 7 0.29 -8.79 -8.46
CA LEU A 7 0.93 -7.95 -7.46
C LEU A 7 -0.12 -7.33 -6.55
N GLU A 8 -0.09 -7.66 -5.25
CA GLU A 8 -0.81 -6.85 -4.27
C GLU A 8 -0.09 -5.51 -4.03
N THR A 9 -0.65 -4.69 -3.15
CA THR A 9 -0.21 -3.32 -2.87
C THR A 9 1.27 -3.19 -2.54
N ASN A 10 1.81 -3.97 -1.60
CA ASN A 10 3.21 -3.84 -1.18
C ASN A 10 4.18 -4.38 -2.25
N ALA A 11 3.86 -5.50 -2.89
CA ALA A 11 4.62 -6.04 -4.01
C ALA A 11 4.67 -5.04 -5.19
N LEU A 12 3.55 -4.36 -5.48
CA LEU A 12 3.50 -3.31 -6.50
C LEU A 12 4.33 -2.09 -6.10
N ILE A 13 4.28 -1.64 -4.83
CA ILE A 13 5.14 -0.54 -4.34
C ILE A 13 6.63 -0.87 -4.55
N ASP A 14 7.05 -2.06 -4.13
CA ASP A 14 8.45 -2.45 -4.18
C ASP A 14 8.93 -2.64 -5.62
N SER A 15 8.10 -3.21 -6.50
CA SER A 15 8.38 -3.30 -7.93
C SER A 15 8.67 -1.95 -8.59
N ILE A 16 7.97 -0.90 -8.17
CA ILE A 16 8.12 0.45 -8.70
C ILE A 16 9.34 1.15 -8.11
N LEU A 17 9.56 1.04 -6.79
CA LEU A 17 10.51 1.91 -6.07
C LEU A 17 11.84 1.25 -5.73
N LYS A 18 11.85 -0.06 -5.52
CA LYS A 18 13.05 -0.84 -5.16
C LYS A 18 13.50 -1.74 -6.30
N GLY A 19 12.63 -1.96 -7.28
CA GLY A 19 12.81 -3.00 -8.29
C GLY A 19 12.49 -4.38 -7.71
N TRP A 20 12.62 -5.41 -8.54
CA TRP A 20 12.35 -6.78 -8.12
C TRP A 20 13.43 -7.29 -7.17
N TYR A 21 12.99 -7.83 -6.03
CA TYR A 21 13.82 -8.65 -5.17
C TYR A 21 14.46 -9.77 -6.01
N PRO A 22 15.75 -10.09 -5.81
CA PRO A 22 16.42 -11.17 -6.55
C PRO A 22 15.62 -12.48 -6.51
N GLU A 23 15.03 -12.80 -5.37
CA GLU A 23 14.23 -14.01 -5.13
C GLU A 23 12.93 -14.04 -5.96
N LEU A 24 12.32 -12.87 -6.22
CA LEU A 24 11.11 -12.73 -7.03
C LEU A 24 11.40 -12.48 -8.51
N SER A 25 12.63 -12.08 -8.83
CA SER A 25 13.01 -11.70 -10.19
C SER A 25 12.88 -12.85 -11.18
N ASP A 26 13.14 -14.09 -10.75
CA ASP A 26 13.01 -15.28 -11.60
C ASP A 26 11.55 -15.68 -11.83
N ILE A 27 10.69 -15.54 -10.81
CA ILE A 27 9.25 -15.80 -10.93
C ILE A 27 8.65 -14.83 -11.95
N ILE A 28 9.01 -13.56 -11.87
CA ILE A 28 8.45 -12.51 -12.71
C ILE A 28 8.98 -12.56 -14.14
N LYS A 29 10.27 -12.88 -14.33
CA LYS A 29 10.83 -13.09 -15.69
C LYS A 29 10.19 -14.27 -16.42
N LYS A 30 9.77 -15.30 -15.69
CA LYS A 30 9.14 -16.51 -16.24
C LYS A 30 7.63 -16.38 -16.38
N ALA A 31 7.00 -15.43 -15.70
CA ALA A 31 5.58 -15.19 -15.80
C ALA A 31 5.19 -14.71 -17.21
N SER A 32 4.14 -15.30 -17.78
CA SER A 32 3.56 -14.90 -19.06
C SER A 32 2.86 -13.52 -18.98
N GLY A 33 2.47 -13.11 -17.77
CA GLY A 33 1.82 -11.84 -17.50
C GLY A 33 2.02 -11.38 -16.06
N VAL A 34 2.01 -10.05 -15.88
CA VAL A 34 2.05 -9.40 -14.57
C VAL A 34 0.85 -8.45 -14.51
N SER A 35 0.02 -8.63 -13.48
CA SER A 35 -1.21 -7.88 -13.28
C SER A 35 -1.27 -7.30 -11.86
N THR A 36 -2.18 -6.36 -11.65
CA THR A 36 -2.55 -5.83 -10.31
C THR A 36 -4.03 -5.46 -10.32
N SER A 37 -4.53 -4.86 -9.25
CA SER A 37 -5.89 -4.31 -9.23
C SER A 37 -5.92 -2.79 -9.11
N GLN A 38 -7.02 -2.20 -9.56
CA GLN A 38 -7.35 -0.80 -9.27
C GLN A 38 -7.44 -0.56 -7.75
N TYR A 39 -7.81 -1.59 -6.98
CA TYR A 39 -7.84 -1.53 -5.52
C TYR A 39 -6.43 -1.37 -4.93
N SER A 40 -5.42 -2.10 -5.45
CA SER A 40 -4.02 -1.92 -5.07
C SER A 40 -3.55 -0.50 -5.40
N LYS A 41 -3.87 -0.02 -6.61
CA LYS A 41 -3.51 1.35 -7.01
C LYS A 41 -4.12 2.40 -6.08
N MET A 42 -5.35 2.19 -5.64
CA MET A 42 -6.04 3.06 -4.68
C MET A 42 -5.36 3.04 -3.31
N GLU A 43 -5.00 1.87 -2.78
CA GLU A 43 -4.29 1.75 -1.49
C GLU A 43 -2.95 2.48 -1.50
N ILE A 44 -2.21 2.40 -2.60
CA ILE A 44 -0.96 3.14 -2.75
C ILE A 44 -1.22 4.65 -2.75
N LYS A 45 -2.17 5.13 -3.55
CA LYS A 45 -2.46 6.57 -3.66
C LYS A 45 -2.98 7.18 -2.35
N LYS A 46 -3.89 6.48 -1.64
CA LYS A 46 -4.51 6.97 -0.40
C LYS A 46 -3.68 6.70 0.86
N GLY A 47 -3.05 5.53 0.92
CA GLY A 47 -2.32 5.07 2.10
C GLY A 47 -0.86 5.45 1.98
N PHE A 48 -0.14 4.75 1.11
CA PHE A 48 1.32 4.84 1.03
C PHE A 48 1.82 6.25 0.65
N LEU A 49 1.35 6.81 -0.47
CA LEU A 49 1.77 8.14 -0.93
C LEU A 49 1.38 9.25 0.05
N HIS A 50 0.26 9.09 0.76
CA HIS A 50 -0.13 10.03 1.80
C HIS A 50 0.88 10.06 2.95
N LYS A 51 1.33 8.88 3.41
CA LYS A 51 2.35 8.75 4.46
C LYS A 51 3.68 9.38 4.03
N TRP A 52 4.07 9.20 2.77
CA TRP A 52 5.29 9.80 2.22
C TRP A 52 5.22 11.32 2.06
N VAL A 53 4.09 11.84 1.57
CA VAL A 53 3.82 13.29 1.52
C VAL A 53 3.88 13.89 2.93
N TRP A 54 3.29 13.21 3.91
CA TRP A 54 3.35 13.63 5.30
C TRP A 54 4.79 13.67 5.82
N LEU A 55 5.60 12.64 5.55
CA LEU A 55 7.01 12.60 5.94
C LEU A 55 7.82 13.72 5.28
N TYR A 56 7.59 13.99 4.00
CA TYR A 56 8.22 15.12 3.30
C TYR A 56 7.88 16.44 3.98
N ASN A 57 6.59 16.68 4.26
CA ASN A 57 6.14 17.91 4.92
C ASN A 57 6.69 18.03 6.36
N LYS A 58 7.01 16.91 7.02
CA LYS A 58 7.76 16.91 8.28
C LYS A 58 9.22 17.29 8.06
N ALA A 59 9.88 16.72 7.06
CA ALA A 59 11.27 17.04 6.69
C ALA A 59 11.48 18.53 6.35
N VAL A 60 10.50 19.17 5.70
CA VAL A 60 10.53 20.63 5.43
C VAL A 60 10.62 21.47 6.71
N ARG A 61 10.14 20.95 7.85
CA ARG A 61 10.12 21.67 9.13
C ARG A 61 11.30 21.34 10.05
N CYS A 62 12.14 20.38 9.67
CA CYS A 62 13.32 19.97 10.41
C CYS A 62 14.53 20.84 10.04
N LYS A 63 15.51 20.92 10.94
CA LYS A 63 16.76 21.65 10.70
C LYS A 63 17.87 20.72 10.24
N SER A 64 17.83 19.45 10.63
CA SER A 64 18.80 18.45 10.20
C SER A 64 18.14 17.08 9.95
N PHE A 65 18.90 16.15 9.37
CA PHE A 65 18.44 14.78 9.13
C PHE A 65 18.27 13.98 10.44
N GLU A 66 19.05 14.33 11.47
CA GLU A 66 18.93 13.74 12.80
C GLU A 66 17.56 14.02 13.42
N ASP A 67 16.99 15.22 13.20
CA ASP A 67 15.63 15.54 13.63
C ASP A 67 14.60 14.58 13.01
N ILE A 68 14.79 14.20 11.74
CA ILE A 68 13.93 13.25 11.05
C ILE A 68 14.10 11.84 11.59
N SER A 69 15.33 11.44 11.87
CA SER A 69 15.64 10.13 12.45
C SER A 69 15.01 10.00 13.84
N LEU A 70 15.13 11.04 14.67
CA LEU A 70 14.50 11.12 15.98
C LEU A 70 12.97 11.10 15.87
N PHE A 71 12.41 11.85 14.94
CA PHE A 71 10.97 11.86 14.67
C PHE A 71 10.45 10.46 14.33
N ILE A 72 11.11 9.73 13.42
CA ILE A 72 10.73 8.37 13.03
C ILE A 72 10.85 7.41 14.21
N SER A 73 11.94 7.51 15.00
CA SER A 73 12.13 6.71 16.21
C SER A 73 10.98 6.90 17.20
N ASN A 74 10.52 8.14 17.39
CA ASN A 74 9.42 8.48 18.28
C ASN A 74 8.05 7.96 17.80
N LEU A 75 7.91 7.58 16.53
CA LEU A 75 6.65 7.00 16.04
C LEU A 75 6.33 5.65 16.67
N THR A 76 7.34 4.87 17.06
CA THR A 76 7.19 3.53 17.66
C THR A 76 6.25 3.51 18.86
N SER A 77 6.27 4.58 19.66
CA SER A 77 5.47 4.74 20.88
C SER A 77 4.28 5.70 20.70
N SER A 78 4.01 6.15 19.47
CA SER A 78 2.96 7.12 19.17
C SER A 78 1.66 6.45 18.68
N PRO A 79 0.51 7.14 18.77
CA PRO A 79 -0.71 6.72 18.07
C PRO A 79 -0.50 6.55 16.56
N ASP A 80 0.43 7.29 15.96
CA ASP A 80 0.75 7.28 14.53
C ASP A 80 1.76 6.20 14.11
N ARG A 81 2.03 5.21 14.98
CA ARG A 81 2.94 4.08 14.69
C ARG A 81 2.66 3.35 13.37
N TYR A 82 1.44 3.42 12.84
CA TYR A 82 1.06 2.83 11.55
C TYR A 82 1.64 3.57 10.33
N TYR A 83 2.29 4.73 10.52
CA TYR A 83 3.11 5.41 9.50
C TYR A 83 4.54 4.85 9.45
N LEU A 84 5.00 4.18 10.51
CA LEU A 84 6.41 3.80 10.71
C LEU A 84 6.97 3.00 9.54
N GLY A 85 6.27 1.97 9.07
CA GLY A 85 6.75 1.13 7.96
C GLY A 85 7.04 1.94 6.70
N ALA A 86 6.13 2.84 6.30
CA ALA A 86 6.31 3.69 5.14
C ALA A 86 7.47 4.70 5.33
N CYS A 87 7.68 5.20 6.55
CA CYS A 87 8.81 6.09 6.86
C CYS A 87 10.16 5.35 6.80
N VAL A 88 10.22 4.13 7.34
CA VAL A 88 11.41 3.29 7.30
C VAL A 88 11.76 2.92 5.85
N ASP A 89 10.76 2.59 5.02
CA ASP A 89 10.96 2.35 3.59
C ASP A 89 11.56 3.57 2.88
N ALA A 90 11.04 4.77 3.15
CA ALA A 90 11.57 6.01 2.57
C ALA A 90 13.04 6.26 2.96
N VAL A 91 13.39 6.04 4.23
CA VAL A 91 14.77 6.15 4.70
C VAL A 91 15.65 5.10 4.04
N SER A 92 15.22 3.84 3.97
CA SER A 92 15.99 2.75 3.35
C SER A 92 16.31 3.03 1.87
N ILE A 93 15.33 3.53 1.11
CA ILE A 93 15.52 3.97 -0.28
C ILE A 93 16.51 5.13 -0.36
N PHE A 94 16.38 6.11 0.54
CA PHE A 94 17.31 7.22 0.61
C PHE A 94 18.74 6.77 0.96
N GLU A 95 18.96 5.88 1.92
CA GLU A 95 20.31 5.40 2.27
C GLU A 95 20.98 4.67 1.10
N THR A 96 20.19 3.92 0.31
CA THR A 96 20.69 3.27 -0.91
C THR A 96 21.10 4.31 -1.96
N TYR A 97 20.35 5.41 -2.08
CA TYR A 97 20.71 6.53 -2.94
C TYR A 97 21.95 7.28 -2.40
N TYR A 98 21.97 7.61 -1.12
CA TYR A 98 23.00 8.41 -0.48
C TYR A 98 24.35 7.69 -0.44
N SER A 99 24.38 6.38 -0.20
CA SER A 99 25.62 5.59 -0.25
C SER A 99 26.26 5.51 -1.64
N LYS A 100 25.46 5.66 -2.71
CA LYS A 100 25.95 5.66 -4.11
C LYS A 100 26.45 7.02 -4.58
N ASN A 101 26.04 8.12 -3.94
CA ASN A 101 26.47 9.48 -4.29
C ASN A 101 27.51 9.94 -3.25
N LYS A 102 28.69 10.41 -3.66
CA LYS A 102 29.72 10.73 -2.67
C LYS A 102 29.31 11.99 -1.88
N PRO A 103 29.47 12.02 -0.54
CA PRO A 103 29.21 13.23 0.25
C PRO A 103 29.96 14.47 -0.23
N SER A 104 31.12 14.31 -0.89
CA SER A 104 31.86 15.40 -1.53
C SER A 104 31.12 16.04 -2.72
N GLU A 105 30.43 15.25 -3.53
CA GLU A 105 29.65 15.72 -4.69
C GLU A 105 28.39 16.47 -4.22
N LEU A 106 27.81 16.04 -3.10
CA LEU A 106 26.67 16.73 -2.48
C LEU A 106 27.10 18.05 -1.81
N LYS A 107 28.30 18.12 -1.22
CA LYS A 107 28.85 19.38 -0.69
C LYS A 107 29.02 20.45 -1.77
N GLU A 108 29.48 20.06 -2.96
CA GLU A 108 29.56 20.97 -4.11
C GLU A 108 28.17 21.46 -4.55
N GLN A 109 27.15 20.61 -4.47
CA GLN A 109 25.78 20.95 -4.87
C GLN A 109 25.05 21.87 -3.88
N TYR A 110 25.22 21.65 -2.57
CA TYR A 110 24.47 22.35 -1.52
C TYR A 110 25.24 23.48 -0.82
N GLY A 111 26.54 23.63 -1.10
CA GLY A 111 27.38 24.68 -0.55
C GLY A 111 27.91 24.39 0.85
N ASP A 112 28.41 25.43 1.51
CA ASP A 112 29.06 25.34 2.84
C ASP A 112 28.03 25.37 3.98
N ILE A 113 27.21 24.33 4.03
CA ILE A 113 26.26 24.07 5.12
C ILE A 113 26.67 22.81 5.88
N ASN A 114 26.12 22.64 7.10
CA ASN A 114 26.47 21.48 7.93
C ASN A 114 26.01 20.15 7.29
N GLU A 115 26.71 19.06 7.59
CA GLU A 115 26.45 17.75 6.98
C GLU A 115 25.02 17.23 7.21
N GLY A 116 24.46 17.45 8.40
CA GLY A 116 23.07 17.06 8.72
C GLY A 116 22.05 17.79 7.85
N GLU A 117 22.31 19.04 7.48
CA GLU A 117 21.48 19.85 6.59
C GLU A 117 21.63 19.44 5.11
N ILE A 118 22.86 19.12 4.67
CA ILE A 118 23.10 18.52 3.35
C ILE A 118 22.30 17.22 3.21
N ARG A 119 22.41 16.33 4.19
CA ARG A 119 21.69 15.05 4.20
C ARG A 119 20.18 15.25 4.23
N LEU A 120 19.68 16.24 4.98
CA LEU A 120 18.25 16.60 4.98
C LEU A 120 17.78 17.11 3.61
N ASN A 121 18.56 17.96 2.95
CA ASN A 121 18.23 18.48 1.62
C ASN A 121 18.25 17.38 0.57
N ALA A 122 19.25 16.50 0.61
CA ALA A 122 19.31 15.30 -0.23
C ALA A 122 18.11 14.37 0.02
N PHE A 123 17.73 14.16 1.28
CA PHE A 123 16.56 13.36 1.66
C PHE A 123 15.26 13.95 1.12
N LYS A 124 15.03 15.26 1.30
CA LYS A 124 13.85 15.95 0.74
C LYS A 124 13.79 15.80 -0.78
N SER A 125 14.91 16.01 -1.46
CA SER A 125 14.99 15.89 -2.93
C SER A 125 14.70 14.46 -3.41
N ASN A 126 15.31 13.47 -2.76
CA ASN A 126 15.06 12.05 -3.05
C ASN A 126 13.59 11.70 -2.81
N LEU A 127 13.03 12.02 -1.64
CA LEU A 127 11.65 11.71 -1.29
C LEU A 127 10.65 12.38 -2.26
N ARG A 128 10.88 13.65 -2.63
CA ARG A 128 10.09 14.33 -3.67
C ARG A 128 10.11 13.57 -5.00
N THR A 129 11.29 13.16 -5.44
CA THR A 129 11.47 12.40 -6.68
C THR A 129 10.75 11.06 -6.63
N GLN A 130 10.87 10.34 -5.52
CA GLN A 130 10.23 9.03 -5.35
C GLN A 130 8.70 9.11 -5.25
N ILE A 131 8.15 10.16 -4.61
CA ILE A 131 6.70 10.43 -4.61
C ILE A 131 6.19 10.63 -6.05
N GLN A 132 6.87 11.45 -6.84
CA GLN A 132 6.49 11.70 -8.24
C GLN A 132 6.64 10.45 -9.11
N LEU A 133 7.75 9.71 -8.96
CA LEU A 133 7.99 8.46 -9.67
C LEU A 133 6.89 7.44 -9.38
N CYS A 134 6.59 7.19 -8.10
CA CYS A 134 5.56 6.25 -7.70
C CYS A 134 4.19 6.63 -8.28
N PHE A 135 3.78 7.90 -8.14
CA PHE A 135 2.49 8.38 -8.66
C PHE A 135 2.38 8.26 -10.18
N ASN A 136 3.43 8.60 -10.92
CA ASN A 136 3.40 8.55 -12.39
C ASN A 136 3.46 7.12 -12.92
N THR A 137 4.19 6.23 -12.23
CA THR A 137 4.45 4.86 -12.72
C THR A 137 3.32 3.90 -12.39
N ILE A 138 2.63 4.08 -11.25
CA ILE A 138 1.61 3.13 -10.77
C ILE A 138 0.48 2.86 -11.79
N ALA A 139 0.14 3.85 -12.62
CA ALA A 139 -0.93 3.71 -13.60
C ALA A 139 -0.55 2.70 -14.70
N THR A 140 0.73 2.69 -15.11
CA THR A 140 1.24 1.98 -16.29
C THR A 140 2.26 0.89 -15.96
N HIS A 141 2.54 0.63 -14.67
CA HIS A 141 3.59 -0.31 -14.25
C HIS A 141 3.32 -1.75 -14.71
N VAL A 142 2.05 -2.15 -14.75
CA VAL A 142 1.61 -3.49 -15.17
C VAL A 142 0.76 -3.39 -16.43
N LYS A 143 0.75 -4.47 -17.23
CA LYS A 143 -0.02 -4.53 -18.49
C LYS A 143 -1.51 -4.67 -18.24
N GLU A 144 -1.88 -5.41 -17.20
CA GLU A 144 -3.27 -5.72 -16.88
C GLU A 144 -3.64 -5.16 -15.51
N THR A 145 -4.81 -4.52 -15.42
CA THR A 145 -5.34 -3.99 -14.17
C THR A 145 -6.78 -4.45 -13.98
N HIS A 146 -6.99 -5.28 -12.98
CA HIS A 146 -8.31 -5.79 -12.60
C HIS A 146 -9.09 -4.70 -11.86
N ASN A 147 -10.30 -4.41 -12.30
CA ASN A 147 -11.18 -3.43 -11.64
C ASN A 147 -12.62 -3.96 -11.44
N PRO A 148 -12.81 -5.15 -10.84
CA PRO A 148 -14.13 -5.76 -10.74
C PRO A 148 -15.10 -4.95 -9.87
N MET A 149 -14.58 -4.20 -8.90
CA MET A 149 -15.38 -3.35 -8.02
C MET A 149 -15.64 -1.95 -8.60
N GLN A 150 -15.05 -1.58 -9.74
CA GLN A 150 -15.11 -0.22 -10.31
C GLN A 150 -14.90 0.90 -9.26
N CYS A 151 -14.00 0.65 -8.31
CA CYS A 151 -13.82 1.52 -7.17
C CYS A 151 -13.10 2.80 -7.60
N PHE A 152 -13.72 3.94 -7.26
CA PHE A 152 -13.08 5.24 -6.97
C PHE A 152 -12.53 6.05 -8.17
N LYS A 153 -12.74 7.38 -8.14
CA LYS A 153 -12.16 8.35 -9.09
C LYS A 153 -10.72 8.66 -8.72
N ASP A 154 -9.83 8.77 -9.71
CA ASP A 154 -8.40 8.98 -9.48
C ASP A 154 -8.08 10.13 -8.50
N LEU A 155 -7.28 9.84 -7.47
CA LEU A 155 -6.66 10.88 -6.66
C LEU A 155 -5.77 11.73 -7.58
N LYS A 156 -5.93 13.05 -7.51
CA LYS A 156 -5.02 13.99 -8.17
C LYS A 156 -3.59 13.80 -7.63
N ALA A 157 -2.61 14.03 -8.50
CA ALA A 157 -1.20 14.02 -8.12
C ALA A 157 -0.97 14.98 -6.94
N PRO A 158 -0.16 14.59 -5.94
CA PRO A 158 0.37 15.55 -4.99
C PRO A 158 1.13 16.65 -5.75
N PHE A 159 0.86 17.91 -5.41
CA PHE A 159 1.54 19.05 -6.00
C PHE A 159 2.16 19.90 -4.90
N LEU A 160 3.20 20.66 -5.25
CA LEU A 160 3.87 21.55 -4.30
C LEU A 160 3.17 22.90 -4.25
N GLU A 161 2.92 23.36 -3.04
CA GLU A 161 2.49 24.71 -2.74
C GLU A 161 3.35 25.23 -1.58
N LYS A 162 4.10 26.32 -1.80
CA LYS A 162 4.99 26.93 -0.78
C LYS A 162 5.89 25.89 -0.11
N GLU A 163 6.60 25.10 -0.93
CA GLU A 163 7.54 24.04 -0.50
C GLU A 163 6.93 22.83 0.21
N MET A 164 5.62 22.80 0.47
CA MET A 164 4.95 21.64 1.04
C MET A 164 4.12 20.94 -0.03
N PHE A 165 4.03 19.61 0.07
CA PHE A 165 3.10 18.86 -0.74
C PHE A 165 1.68 19.03 -0.21
N ILE A 166 0.78 19.39 -1.12
CA ILE A 166 -0.65 19.30 -0.92
C ILE A 166 -1.11 17.98 -1.53
N ASN A 167 -1.61 17.10 -0.66
CA ASN A 167 -2.29 15.88 -1.04
C ASN A 167 -3.66 15.89 -0.35
N LYS A 168 -4.72 16.20 -1.10
CA LYS A 168 -6.09 16.10 -0.58
C LYS A 168 -6.54 14.68 -0.83
N PRO A 169 -6.56 13.79 0.18
CA PRO A 169 -7.20 12.50 0.00
C PRO A 169 -8.66 12.79 -0.32
N LEU A 170 -9.12 12.42 -1.52
CA LEU A 170 -10.54 12.25 -1.73
C LEU A 170 -10.93 11.12 -0.78
N LYS A 171 -11.64 11.46 0.29
CA LYS A 171 -12.39 10.47 1.04
C LYS A 171 -13.29 9.74 0.03
N CYS A 172 -13.68 8.51 0.35
CA CYS A 172 -14.67 7.82 -0.48
C CYS A 172 -16.08 8.42 -0.23
N ASP A 173 -16.19 9.75 -0.31
CA ASP A 173 -17.42 10.51 -0.08
C ASP A 173 -18.23 10.63 -1.38
N GLU A 174 -17.68 10.13 -2.50
CA GLU A 174 -18.35 10.07 -3.80
C GLU A 174 -18.78 8.63 -4.18
N SER A 175 -18.62 7.65 -3.27
CA SER A 175 -19.22 6.32 -3.54
C SER A 175 -20.72 6.46 -3.37
N GLU A 176 -21.48 6.18 -4.43
CA GLU A 176 -22.94 6.07 -4.39
C GLU A 176 -23.40 5.26 -3.16
N ASP A 177 -24.63 5.48 -2.69
CA ASP A 177 -25.21 4.82 -1.50
C ASP A 177 -25.03 3.29 -1.50
N ARG A 178 -24.88 2.69 -2.69
CA ARG A 178 -24.46 1.30 -2.89
C ARG A 178 -23.08 1.24 -3.55
N CYS A 179 -22.05 0.94 -2.78
CA CYS A 179 -20.72 0.66 -3.34
C CYS A 179 -20.74 -0.68 -4.10
N ASN A 180 -20.16 -0.71 -5.29
CA ASN A 180 -19.98 -1.90 -6.14
C ASN A 180 -19.19 -3.04 -5.46
N ILE A 181 -18.47 -2.75 -4.37
CA ILE A 181 -17.88 -3.79 -3.52
C ILE A 181 -18.93 -4.73 -2.93
N THR A 182 -20.15 -4.24 -2.69
CA THR A 182 -21.25 -5.08 -2.18
C THR A 182 -21.56 -6.18 -3.18
N GLN A 183 -21.73 -5.83 -4.46
CA GLN A 183 -22.00 -6.79 -5.52
C GLN A 183 -20.81 -7.73 -5.72
N TYR A 184 -19.59 -7.20 -5.74
CA TYR A 184 -18.38 -8.03 -5.88
C TYR A 184 -18.25 -9.10 -4.79
N ILE A 185 -18.50 -8.74 -3.52
CA ILE A 185 -18.46 -9.71 -2.41
C ILE A 185 -19.62 -10.69 -2.51
N LEU A 186 -20.80 -10.26 -2.98
CA LEU A 186 -21.93 -11.16 -3.22
C LEU A 186 -21.60 -12.20 -4.30
N ASP A 187 -20.99 -11.78 -5.40
CA ASP A 187 -20.60 -12.64 -6.52
C ASP A 187 -19.50 -13.66 -6.14
N ASN A 188 -18.67 -13.32 -5.14
CA ASN A 188 -17.58 -14.17 -4.65
C ASN A 188 -17.81 -14.65 -3.21
N LYS A 189 -19.07 -14.72 -2.78
CA LYS A 189 -19.45 -14.95 -1.39
C LYS A 189 -18.81 -16.22 -0.80
N ASP A 190 -18.81 -17.30 -1.56
CA ASP A 190 -18.27 -18.59 -1.12
C ASP A 190 -16.78 -18.51 -0.76
N ASP A 191 -16.00 -17.71 -1.49
CA ASP A 191 -14.57 -17.51 -1.19
C ASP A 191 -14.39 -16.71 0.10
N PHE A 192 -15.17 -15.63 0.28
CA PHE A 192 -15.13 -14.84 1.51
C PHE A 192 -15.58 -15.66 2.74
N GLU A 193 -16.56 -16.55 2.59
CA GLU A 193 -16.99 -17.47 3.66
C GLU A 193 -15.91 -18.51 4.00
N LYS A 194 -15.23 -19.08 2.99
CA LYS A 194 -14.08 -19.98 3.20
C LYS A 194 -12.95 -19.28 3.94
N ILE A 195 -12.59 -18.06 3.52
CA ILE A 195 -11.56 -17.24 4.18
C ILE A 195 -11.95 -16.99 5.63
N LEU A 196 -13.18 -16.55 5.90
CA LEU A 196 -13.64 -16.30 7.26
C LEU A 196 -13.50 -17.55 8.13
N LYS A 197 -13.99 -18.70 7.66
CA LYS A 197 -13.91 -19.97 8.38
C LYS A 197 -12.47 -20.37 8.68
N GLN A 198 -11.56 -20.23 7.71
CA GLN A 198 -10.14 -20.54 7.89
C GLN A 198 -9.50 -19.63 8.93
N LEU A 199 -9.74 -18.32 8.85
CA LEU A 199 -9.22 -17.36 9.83
C LEU A 199 -9.77 -17.58 11.24
N GLU A 200 -11.04 -17.98 11.38
CA GLU A 200 -11.63 -18.33 12.68
C GLU A 200 -11.00 -19.57 13.31
N ALA A 201 -10.56 -20.52 12.50
CA ALA A 201 -9.94 -21.77 12.95
C ALA A 201 -8.48 -21.61 13.41
N LEU A 202 -7.82 -20.48 13.15
CA LEU A 202 -6.44 -20.23 13.59
C LEU A 202 -6.33 -20.26 15.13
N GLU A 203 -5.37 -20.98 15.68
CA GLU A 203 -5.17 -21.05 17.14
C GLU A 203 -4.77 -19.69 17.73
N GLU A 204 -3.78 -19.05 17.10
CA GLU A 204 -3.31 -17.72 17.47
C GLU A 204 -3.79 -16.65 16.49
N LYS A 205 -4.31 -15.54 17.03
CA LYS A 205 -4.84 -14.43 16.25
C LYS A 205 -4.33 -13.11 16.82
N ASP A 206 -3.55 -12.40 16.04
CA ASP A 206 -3.09 -11.06 16.38
C ASP A 206 -4.21 -10.02 16.23
N LYS A 207 -3.87 -8.75 16.48
CA LYS A 207 -4.84 -7.65 16.39
C LYS A 207 -5.38 -7.47 14.98
N GLU A 208 -4.54 -7.63 13.95
CA GLU A 208 -4.92 -7.41 12.57
C GLU A 208 -5.86 -8.52 12.08
N THR A 209 -5.54 -9.78 12.36
CA THR A 209 -6.39 -10.94 12.05
C THR A 209 -7.74 -10.86 12.76
N LYS A 210 -7.78 -10.46 14.03
CA LYS A 210 -9.05 -10.25 14.76
C LYS A 210 -9.91 -9.15 14.11
N LYS A 211 -9.28 -8.05 13.69
CA LYS A 211 -9.96 -6.96 12.99
C LYS A 211 -10.54 -7.45 11.67
N ARG A 212 -9.74 -8.19 10.88
CA ARG A 212 -10.15 -8.79 9.61
C ARG A 212 -11.36 -9.71 9.77
N ILE A 213 -11.33 -10.62 10.75
CA ILE A 213 -12.46 -11.51 11.08
C ILE A 213 -13.71 -10.70 11.43
N SER A 214 -13.59 -9.69 12.29
CA SER A 214 -14.71 -8.83 12.67
C SER A 214 -15.34 -8.14 11.45
N SER A 215 -14.51 -7.62 10.55
CA SER A 215 -14.98 -6.93 9.36
C SER A 215 -15.63 -7.87 8.35
N LEU A 216 -15.05 -9.05 8.12
CA LEU A 216 -15.65 -10.08 7.26
C LEU A 216 -17.01 -10.55 7.79
N LYS A 217 -17.15 -10.76 9.10
CA LYS A 217 -18.43 -11.11 9.74
C LYS A 217 -19.49 -10.05 9.50
N GLU A 218 -19.14 -8.78 9.74
CA GLU A 218 -20.11 -7.70 9.58
C GLU A 218 -20.48 -7.52 8.10
N ILE A 219 -19.51 -7.58 7.18
CA ILE A 219 -19.77 -7.55 5.74
C ILE A 219 -20.73 -8.66 5.30
N LEU A 220 -20.45 -9.91 5.65
CA LEU A 220 -21.28 -11.05 5.25
C LEU A 220 -22.69 -10.97 5.87
N LYS A 221 -22.80 -10.44 7.10
CA LYS A 221 -24.07 -10.17 7.75
C LYS A 221 -24.86 -9.07 7.05
N LEU A 222 -24.22 -7.96 6.65
CA LEU A 222 -24.88 -6.88 5.91
C LEU A 222 -25.45 -7.42 4.59
N ILE A 223 -24.63 -8.16 3.86
CA ILE A 223 -25.01 -8.81 2.60
C ILE A 223 -26.20 -9.75 2.79
N LYS A 224 -26.18 -10.61 3.82
CA LYS A 224 -27.29 -11.53 4.13
C LYS A 224 -28.61 -10.80 4.40
N ASN A 225 -28.54 -9.56 4.89
CA ASN A 225 -29.71 -8.75 5.22
C ASN A 225 -30.06 -7.72 4.12
N ASP A 226 -29.52 -7.87 2.90
CA ASP A 226 -29.69 -6.94 1.77
C ASP A 226 -29.36 -5.48 2.13
N ARG A 227 -28.32 -5.30 2.96
CA ARG A 227 -27.82 -3.98 3.35
C ARG A 227 -26.53 -3.68 2.58
N PRO A 228 -26.42 -2.48 1.96
CA PRO A 228 -25.24 -2.13 1.22
C PRO A 228 -24.04 -1.85 2.14
N ILE A 229 -22.85 -2.15 1.63
CA ILE A 229 -21.61 -1.63 2.18
C ILE A 229 -21.46 -0.21 1.64
N SER A 230 -21.40 0.77 2.54
CA SER A 230 -21.30 2.18 2.20
C SER A 230 -20.27 2.87 3.10
N ASN A 231 -19.52 3.81 2.53
CA ASN A 231 -18.61 4.67 3.28
C ASN A 231 -19.32 5.84 3.98
N HIS A 232 -20.63 6.01 3.77
CA HIS A 232 -21.48 7.03 4.40
C HIS A 232 -22.21 6.56 5.66
N HIS A 233 -22.15 5.26 5.97
CA HIS A 233 -22.86 4.65 7.11
C HIS A 233 -21.90 4.22 8.22
N GLN A 234 -22.43 3.62 9.30
CA GLN A 234 -21.69 3.03 10.43
C GLN A 234 -20.67 1.95 10.04
N ASN A 235 -20.58 1.62 8.75
CA ASN A 235 -19.74 0.57 8.14
C ASN A 235 -18.47 1.13 7.49
N GLN A 236 -18.13 2.40 7.77
CA GLN A 236 -16.92 3.04 7.28
C GLN A 236 -15.68 2.26 7.75
N GLY A 237 -14.81 1.87 6.82
CA GLY A 237 -13.59 1.13 7.15
C GLY A 237 -13.65 -0.37 6.92
N LEU A 238 -14.84 -0.99 6.79
CA LEU A 238 -14.95 -2.46 6.72
C LEU A 238 -14.17 -3.07 5.55
N CYS A 239 -14.24 -2.46 4.36
CA CYS A 239 -13.50 -2.93 3.19
C CYS A 239 -11.97 -2.80 3.35
N TRP A 240 -11.51 -1.75 4.02
CA TRP A 240 -10.10 -1.54 4.29
C TRP A 240 -9.58 -2.55 5.30
N ASP A 241 -10.40 -2.89 6.29
CA ASP A 241 -10.03 -3.84 7.33
C ASP A 241 -10.03 -5.30 6.83
N CYS A 242 -10.60 -5.57 5.66
CA CYS A 242 -10.51 -6.85 4.98
C CYS A 242 -9.78 -6.79 3.63
N SER A 243 -8.93 -5.79 3.40
CA SER A 243 -8.21 -5.59 2.13
C SER A 243 -7.45 -6.83 1.66
N ASP A 244 -6.79 -7.55 2.56
CA ASP A 244 -6.04 -8.77 2.20
C ASP A 244 -6.94 -9.88 1.65
N ALA A 245 -8.15 -10.03 2.20
CA ALA A 245 -9.12 -10.98 1.66
C ALA A 245 -9.60 -10.55 0.27
N ILE A 246 -9.81 -9.25 0.06
CA ILE A 246 -10.14 -8.70 -1.26
C ILE A 246 -9.00 -8.97 -2.25
N HIS A 247 -7.74 -8.71 -1.88
CA HIS A 247 -6.57 -8.98 -2.72
C HIS A 247 -6.33 -10.44 -3.03
N ALA A 248 -6.79 -11.36 -2.18
CA ALA A 248 -6.73 -12.79 -2.45
C ALA A 248 -7.83 -13.26 -3.42
N VAL A 249 -8.97 -12.58 -3.47
CA VAL A 249 -10.11 -12.99 -4.32
C VAL A 249 -10.06 -12.36 -5.72
N ILE A 250 -9.49 -11.16 -5.86
CA ILE A 250 -9.37 -10.48 -7.18
C ILE A 250 -8.57 -11.26 -8.23
N PRO A 251 -7.41 -11.88 -7.91
CA PRO A 251 -6.52 -12.43 -8.92
C PRO A 251 -7.18 -13.58 -9.70
N PRO A 252 -6.83 -13.74 -10.99
CA PRO A 252 -7.16 -14.95 -11.73
C PRO A 252 -6.68 -16.20 -10.99
N ARG A 253 -7.45 -17.30 -11.04
CA ARG A 253 -7.15 -18.54 -10.30
C ARG A 253 -5.85 -19.22 -10.73
N ASP A 254 -5.40 -18.94 -11.93
CA ASP A 254 -4.15 -19.42 -12.54
C ASP A 254 -2.97 -18.47 -12.30
N SER A 255 -3.14 -17.43 -11.47
CA SER A 255 -2.08 -16.50 -11.10
C SER A 255 -1.48 -16.80 -9.73
N THR A 256 -0.19 -16.49 -9.55
CA THR A 256 0.46 -16.45 -8.23
C THR A 256 0.35 -15.05 -7.64
N LEU A 257 -0.19 -14.94 -6.43
CA LEU A 257 -0.25 -13.68 -5.67
C LEU A 257 1.10 -13.44 -4.99
N LEU A 258 1.80 -12.37 -5.38
CA LEU A 258 3.03 -11.95 -4.71
C LEU A 258 2.72 -10.89 -3.66
N THR A 259 3.18 -11.14 -2.42
CA THR A 259 2.98 -10.26 -1.26
C THR A 259 4.20 -10.29 -0.33
N ARG A 260 4.38 -9.23 0.46
CA ARG A 260 5.35 -9.22 1.59
C ARG A 260 4.76 -9.64 2.92
N ASN A 261 3.43 -9.75 2.97
CA ASN A 261 2.69 -10.08 4.18
C ASN A 261 2.29 -11.55 4.19
N GLU A 262 3.25 -12.45 3.89
CA GLU A 262 3.01 -13.88 3.72
C GLU A 262 2.31 -14.50 4.93
N TRP A 263 2.68 -14.08 6.14
CA TRP A 263 2.09 -14.59 7.37
C TRP A 263 0.57 -14.39 7.42
N HIS A 264 0.07 -13.24 6.97
CA HIS A 264 -1.36 -12.95 6.91
C HIS A 264 -2.05 -13.51 5.67
N PHE A 265 -1.38 -13.50 4.51
CA PHE A 265 -1.95 -13.95 3.25
C PHE A 265 -2.01 -15.46 3.12
N LYS A 266 -1.03 -16.20 3.64
CA LYS A 266 -0.97 -17.66 3.53
C LYS A 266 -2.27 -18.36 3.96
N PRO A 267 -2.83 -18.14 5.18
CA PRO A 267 -4.08 -18.78 5.55
C PRO A 267 -5.27 -18.32 4.69
N ILE A 268 -5.24 -17.10 4.15
CA ILE A 268 -6.30 -16.57 3.28
C ILE A 268 -6.26 -17.28 1.92
N CYS A 269 -5.08 -17.38 1.31
CA CYS A 269 -4.86 -18.01 0.01
C CYS A 269 -5.13 -19.52 0.06
N GLU A 270 -4.67 -20.21 1.12
CA GLU A 270 -4.95 -21.64 1.35
C GLU A 270 -6.47 -21.92 1.42
N ALA A 271 -7.25 -21.04 2.04
CA ALA A 271 -8.70 -21.20 2.18
C ALA A 271 -9.43 -21.29 0.83
N ILE A 272 -8.91 -20.63 -0.19
CA ILE A 272 -9.53 -20.53 -1.52
C ILE A 272 -8.73 -21.27 -2.60
N GLY A 273 -7.65 -21.95 -2.24
CA GLY A 273 -6.79 -22.68 -3.18
C GLY A 273 -5.97 -21.79 -4.11
N LEU A 274 -5.65 -20.56 -3.69
CA LEU A 274 -4.78 -19.65 -4.45
C LEU A 274 -3.30 -19.93 -4.11
N THR A 275 -2.43 -19.87 -5.11
CA THR A 275 -0.97 -19.95 -4.89
C THR A 275 -0.44 -18.58 -4.47
N ASN A 276 0.32 -18.53 -3.37
CA ASN A 276 0.94 -17.32 -2.83
C ASN A 276 2.44 -17.52 -2.57
#